data_AF-A0A6B0GKU2-F1
#
_entry.id   AF-A0A6B0GKU2-F1
#
_cell.length_a   1.000
_cell.length_b   1.000
_cell.length_c   1.000
_cell.angle_alpha   90.00
_cell.angle_beta   90.00
_cell.angle_gamma   90.00
#
_symmetry.space_group_name_H-M   'P 1'
#
loop_
_entity.id
_entity.type
_entity.pdbx_description
1 polymer ?
#
loop_
_entity_poly.entity_id
_entity_poly.type
_entity_poly.pdbx_seq_one_letter_code
_entity_poly.pdbx_strand_id
1 'polypeptide(L)'
;MGYAYGYTSSPGQYYHEALRSVVPPAVYARWFDDCFEFVELGVVERARGRGVGGRLHDALLAGRTHATSVLTTGVDNATARAFYEDRGWEALYQPFDPEGGEPMVVYGRGLGAEHGGDGGAAGTLGGRDDRSPRHETD
;
A
#
# COMPACT_ATOMS: atom_id res chain seq x y z
N MET A 1 -10.87 -10.12 -18.78
CA MET A 1 -10.24 -11.00 -17.78
C MET A 1 -8.92 -10.34 -17.41
N GLY A 2 -8.69 -10.11 -16.13
CA GLY A 2 -7.42 -9.57 -15.64
C GLY A 2 -7.17 -10.12 -14.25
N TYR A 3 -5.92 -10.01 -13.81
CA TYR A 3 -5.46 -10.49 -12.51
C TYR A 3 -4.51 -9.47 -11.92
N ALA A 4 -4.49 -9.42 -10.59
CA ALA A 4 -3.50 -8.68 -9.83
C ALA A 4 -3.10 -9.53 -8.63
N TYR A 5 -1.81 -9.62 -8.34
CA TYR A 5 -1.33 -10.29 -7.13
C TYR A 5 -0.06 -9.67 -6.59
N GLY A 6 0.20 -9.97 -5.33
CA GLY A 6 1.36 -9.52 -4.59
C GLY A 6 1.54 -10.33 -3.32
N TYR A 7 2.64 -10.10 -2.61
CA TYR A 7 2.97 -10.80 -1.38
C TYR A 7 3.64 -9.87 -0.36
N THR A 8 3.65 -10.26 0.90
CA THR A 8 4.39 -9.53 1.94
C THR A 8 5.88 -9.66 1.70
N SER A 9 6.54 -8.51 1.54
CA SER A 9 8.00 -8.43 1.45
C SER A 9 8.59 -8.85 2.78
N SER A 10 9.57 -9.75 2.77
CA SER A 10 10.21 -10.21 4.01
C SER A 10 11.68 -10.53 3.80
N PRO A 11 12.52 -10.32 4.83
CA PRO A 11 13.94 -10.70 4.80
C PRO A 11 14.15 -12.15 4.37
N GLY A 12 15.18 -12.38 3.56
CA GLY A 12 15.49 -13.70 2.99
C GLY A 12 14.76 -14.04 1.69
N GLN A 13 13.82 -13.21 1.23
CA GLN A 13 13.29 -13.29 -0.13
C GLN A 13 14.30 -12.70 -1.12
N TYR A 14 14.53 -13.38 -2.24
CA TYR A 14 15.51 -12.96 -3.24
C TYR A 14 15.35 -11.50 -3.68
N TYR A 15 14.13 -11.09 -4.01
CA TYR A 15 13.84 -9.75 -4.51
C TYR A 15 14.06 -8.66 -3.45
N HIS A 16 13.67 -8.97 -2.21
CA HIS A 16 13.89 -8.12 -1.05
C HIS A 16 15.39 -7.86 -0.80
N GLU A 17 16.22 -8.90 -0.89
CA GLU A 17 17.68 -8.78 -0.72
C GLU A 17 18.36 -8.09 -1.91
N ALA A 18 17.85 -8.29 -3.13
CA ALA A 18 18.33 -7.60 -4.32
C ALA A 18 18.09 -6.09 -4.21
N LEU A 19 16.90 -5.67 -3.75
CA LEU A 19 16.56 -4.27 -3.52
C LEU A 19 17.35 -3.66 -2.37
N ARG A 20 17.55 -4.41 -1.27
CA ARG A 20 18.40 -3.99 -0.14
C ARG A 20 19.81 -3.62 -0.58
N SER A 21 20.36 -4.33 -1.57
CA SER A 21 21.74 -4.16 -2.01
C SER A 21 21.97 -2.91 -2.87
N VAL A 22 20.91 -2.32 -3.42
CA VAL A 22 20.99 -1.24 -4.41
C VAL A 22 20.26 0.03 -4.01
N VAL A 23 19.17 -0.09 -3.26
CA VAL A 23 18.36 1.03 -2.78
C VAL A 23 19.07 1.72 -1.61
N PRO A 24 19.10 3.07 -1.53
CA PRO A 24 19.70 3.78 -0.41
C PRO A 24 19.14 3.29 0.95
N PRO A 25 19.97 3.10 1.99
CA PRO A 25 19.53 2.52 3.26
C PRO A 25 18.34 3.25 3.91
N ALA A 26 18.29 4.58 3.81
CA ALA A 26 17.18 5.39 4.34
C ALA A 26 15.87 5.16 3.57
N VAL A 27 15.94 4.93 2.25
CA VAL A 27 14.78 4.58 1.43
C VAL A 27 14.34 3.16 1.79
N TYR A 28 15.28 2.22 1.84
CA TYR A 28 14.96 0.83 2.19
C TYR A 28 14.27 0.72 3.56
N ALA A 29 14.82 1.35 4.60
CA ALA A 29 14.23 1.33 5.94
C ALA A 29 12.82 1.94 6.01
N ARG A 30 12.50 2.92 5.15
CA ARG A 30 11.17 3.54 5.10
C ARG A 30 10.14 2.67 4.38
N TRP A 31 10.57 1.94 3.35
CA TRP A 31 9.66 1.31 2.37
C TRP A 31 9.60 -0.21 2.43
N PHE A 32 10.52 -0.87 3.15
CA PHE A 32 10.62 -2.33 3.18
C PHE A 32 10.48 -2.94 4.58
N ASP A 33 10.21 -2.13 5.61
CA ASP A 33 10.00 -2.59 6.99
C ASP A 33 8.67 -3.34 7.16
N ASP A 34 7.57 -2.74 6.70
CA ASP A 34 6.24 -3.35 6.63
C ASP A 34 5.62 -3.08 5.25
N CYS A 35 5.91 -4.00 4.32
CA CYS A 35 5.77 -3.76 2.91
C CYS A 35 5.04 -4.89 2.18
N PHE A 36 4.08 -4.49 1.34
CA PHE A 36 3.44 -5.36 0.36
C PHE A 36 4.06 -5.18 -1.03
N GLU A 37 4.66 -6.23 -1.58
CA GLU A 37 5.14 -6.22 -2.96
C GLU A 37 3.98 -6.46 -3.91
N PHE A 38 3.64 -5.46 -4.71
CA PHE A 38 2.73 -5.59 -5.84
C PHE A 38 3.52 -6.16 -7.02
N VAL A 39 3.28 -7.43 -7.35
CA VAL A 39 4.12 -8.18 -8.28
C VAL A 39 3.63 -8.09 -9.70
N GLU A 40 2.34 -8.32 -9.94
CA GLU A 40 1.83 -8.38 -11.31
C GLU A 40 0.42 -7.84 -11.43
N LEU A 41 0.18 -7.06 -12.49
CA LEU A 41 -1.13 -6.58 -12.93
C LEU A 41 -1.28 -6.88 -14.42
N GLY A 42 -2.05 -7.93 -14.73
CA GLY A 42 -2.33 -8.33 -16.10
C GLY A 42 -3.76 -8.02 -16.50
N VAL A 43 -3.95 -7.30 -17.62
CA VAL A 43 -5.28 -7.14 -18.24
C VAL A 43 -5.19 -7.57 -19.71
N VAL A 44 -6.03 -8.54 -20.10
CA VAL A 44 -6.11 -8.97 -21.51
C VAL A 44 -6.42 -7.80 -22.44
N GLU A 45 -5.78 -7.76 -23.61
CA GLU A 45 -5.83 -6.66 -24.57
C GLU A 45 -7.26 -6.13 -24.81
N ARG A 46 -8.20 -7.05 -25.06
CA ARG A 46 -9.62 -6.77 -25.32
C ARG A 46 -10.38 -6.04 -24.20
N ALA A 47 -9.79 -5.98 -22.99
CA ALA A 47 -10.38 -5.34 -21.82
C ALA A 47 -9.64 -4.06 -21.37
N ARG A 48 -8.60 -3.64 -22.10
CA ARG A 48 -7.87 -2.40 -21.83
C ARG A 48 -8.72 -1.16 -22.18
N GLY A 49 -8.36 0.00 -21.62
CA GLY A 49 -9.11 1.26 -21.81
C GLY A 49 -10.47 1.34 -21.11
N ARG A 50 -10.86 0.33 -20.31
CA ARG A 50 -12.17 0.27 -19.61
C ARG A 50 -12.04 0.38 -18.08
N GLY A 51 -10.90 0.89 -17.60
CA GLY A 51 -10.58 1.04 -16.17
C GLY A 51 -10.41 -0.27 -15.39
N VAL A 52 -10.29 -1.42 -16.06
CA VAL A 52 -10.15 -2.73 -15.41
C VAL A 52 -8.86 -2.81 -14.58
N GLY A 53 -7.74 -2.33 -15.14
CA GLY A 53 -6.45 -2.33 -14.43
C GLY A 53 -6.50 -1.48 -13.16
N GLY A 54 -7.13 -0.31 -13.21
CA GLY A 54 -7.35 0.53 -12.04
C GLY A 54 -8.14 -0.20 -10.94
N ARG A 55 -9.28 -0.81 -11.30
CA ARG A 55 -10.11 -1.53 -10.32
C ARG A 55 -9.38 -2.74 -9.69
N LEU A 56 -8.59 -3.47 -10.48
CA LEU A 56 -7.80 -4.59 -9.97
C LEU A 56 -6.69 -4.13 -9.03
N HIS A 57 -6.01 -3.04 -9.40
CA HIS A 57 -4.99 -2.42 -8.56
C HIS A 57 -5.59 -1.95 -7.22
N ASP A 58 -6.69 -1.21 -7.27
CA ASP A 58 -7.33 -0.67 -6.07
C ASP A 58 -7.86 -1.80 -5.18
N ALA A 59 -8.45 -2.85 -5.78
CA ALA A 59 -8.91 -4.02 -5.05
C ALA A 59 -7.76 -4.82 -4.41
N LEU A 60 -6.58 -4.87 -5.04
CA LEU A 60 -5.44 -5.59 -4.47
C LEU A 60 -4.90 -4.88 -3.21
N LEU A 61 -4.89 -3.54 -3.23
CA LEU A 61 -4.35 -2.71 -2.15
C LEU A 61 -5.38 -2.37 -1.06
N ALA A 62 -6.68 -2.47 -1.34
CA ALA A 62 -7.73 -2.17 -0.39
C ALA A 62 -7.65 -3.07 0.86
N GLY A 63 -7.76 -2.46 2.05
CA GLY A 63 -7.81 -3.17 3.33
C GLY A 63 -6.50 -3.88 3.73
N ARG A 64 -5.37 -3.52 3.12
CA ARG A 64 -4.06 -4.05 3.52
C ARG A 64 -3.61 -3.40 4.81
N THR A 65 -3.08 -4.22 5.71
CA THR A 65 -2.54 -3.79 7.00
C THR A 65 -1.11 -3.25 6.91
N HIS A 66 -0.44 -3.47 5.77
CA HIS A 66 0.93 -3.02 5.55
C HIS A 66 0.99 -1.49 5.46
N ALA A 67 2.02 -0.88 6.02
CA ALA A 67 2.24 0.57 5.93
C ALA A 67 2.54 1.04 4.50
N THR A 68 3.23 0.21 3.72
CA THR A 68 3.73 0.56 2.39
C THR A 68 3.50 -0.55 1.37
N SER A 69 3.54 -0.18 0.09
CA SER A 69 3.63 -1.12 -1.02
C SER A 69 4.73 -0.70 -1.97
N VAL A 70 5.40 -1.68 -2.56
CA VAL A 70 6.42 -1.47 -3.59
C VAL A 70 6.08 -2.25 -4.85
N LEU A 71 6.52 -1.75 -5.99
CA LEU A 71 6.46 -2.46 -7.27
C LEU A 71 7.64 -2.08 -8.13
N THR A 72 7.87 -2.87 -9.18
CA THR A 72 8.82 -2.53 -10.23
C THR A 72 8.16 -2.55 -11.60
N THR A 73 8.62 -1.67 -12.48
CA THR A 73 8.17 -1.64 -13.88
C THR A 73 9.32 -1.20 -14.78
N GLY A 74 9.31 -1.63 -16.04
CA GLY A 74 10.37 -1.28 -17.00
C GLY A 74 10.47 0.23 -17.21
N VAL A 75 11.70 0.75 -17.32
CA VAL A 75 11.95 2.19 -17.52
C VAL A 75 11.28 2.73 -18.79
N ASP A 76 11.18 1.92 -19.84
CA ASP A 76 10.59 2.28 -21.13
C ASP A 76 9.05 2.08 -21.18
N ASN A 77 8.45 1.56 -20.11
CA ASN A 77 7.01 1.35 -20.03
C ASN A 77 6.26 2.62 -19.60
N ALA A 78 6.30 3.65 -20.44
CA ALA A 78 5.70 4.96 -20.16
C ALA A 78 4.22 4.89 -19.73
N THR A 79 3.45 3.98 -20.33
CA THR A 79 2.03 3.78 -20.00
C THR A 79 1.84 3.26 -18.58
N ALA A 80 2.65 2.26 -18.15
CA ALA A 80 2.57 1.74 -16.79
C ALA A 80 3.05 2.78 -15.76
N ARG A 81 4.14 3.49 -16.07
CA ARG A 81 4.68 4.56 -15.21
C ARG A 81 3.64 5.65 -14.96
N ALA A 82 3.05 6.21 -16.01
CA ALA A 82 1.98 7.19 -15.89
C ALA A 82 0.78 6.64 -15.09
N PHE A 83 0.39 5.38 -15.33
CA PHE A 83 -0.70 4.73 -14.59
C PHE A 83 -0.45 4.66 -13.07
N TYR A 84 0.78 4.36 -12.66
CA TYR A 84 1.15 4.28 -11.24
C TYR A 84 1.37 5.66 -10.62
N GLU A 85 2.04 6.57 -11.32
CA GLU A 85 2.25 7.96 -10.86
C GLU A 85 0.92 8.68 -10.61
N ASP A 86 -0.06 8.53 -11.51
CA ASP A 86 -1.43 9.05 -11.35
C ASP A 86 -2.16 8.47 -10.12
N ARG A 87 -1.68 7.36 -9.55
CA ARG A 87 -2.24 6.65 -8.39
C ARG A 87 -1.44 6.88 -7.11
N GLY A 88 -0.53 7.87 -7.12
CA GLY A 88 0.24 8.26 -5.95
C GLY A 88 1.40 7.32 -5.64
N TRP A 89 1.88 6.57 -6.63
CA TRP A 89 3.17 5.88 -6.54
C TRP A 89 4.31 6.85 -6.84
N GLU A 90 5.36 6.81 -6.03
CA GLU A 90 6.55 7.63 -6.20
C GLU A 90 7.77 6.77 -6.57
N ALA A 91 8.59 7.26 -7.50
CA ALA A 91 9.80 6.56 -7.91
C ALA A 91 10.86 6.65 -6.79
N LEU A 92 11.25 5.49 -6.26
CA LEU A 92 12.22 5.37 -5.17
C LEU A 92 13.65 5.18 -5.68
N TYR A 93 13.80 4.44 -6.77
CA TYR A 93 15.11 4.07 -7.31
C TYR A 93 15.02 3.67 -8.80
N GLN A 94 15.97 4.14 -9.60
CA GLN A 94 16.20 3.70 -10.98
C GLN A 94 17.65 4.03 -11.43
N PRO A 95 18.28 3.21 -12.28
CA PRO A 95 17.77 1.94 -12.79
C PRO A 95 17.95 0.81 -11.76
N PHE A 96 16.94 -0.04 -11.62
CA PHE A 96 17.06 -1.33 -10.97
C PHE A 96 17.21 -2.41 -12.02
N ASP A 97 18.34 -3.12 -11.98
CA ASP A 97 18.68 -4.15 -12.95
C ASP A 97 19.17 -5.39 -12.18
N PRO A 98 18.24 -6.26 -11.75
CA PRO A 98 18.62 -7.54 -11.18
C PRO A 98 19.17 -8.41 -12.32
N GLU A 99 20.44 -8.81 -12.19
CA GLU A 99 21.08 -9.84 -13.02
C GLU A 99 21.26 -9.51 -14.52
N GLY A 100 21.32 -8.24 -14.91
CA GLY A 100 21.51 -7.84 -16.31
C GLY A 100 20.23 -7.92 -17.15
N GLY A 101 19.08 -7.73 -16.51
CA GLY A 101 17.75 -7.74 -17.11
C GLY A 101 17.38 -6.43 -17.81
N GLU A 102 16.09 -6.24 -18.08
CA GLU A 102 15.63 -4.92 -18.55
C GLU A 102 15.68 -3.92 -17.39
N PRO A 103 16.17 -2.68 -17.61
CA PRO A 103 16.23 -1.67 -16.57
C PRO A 103 14.82 -1.34 -16.07
N MET A 104 14.65 -1.36 -14.75
CA MET A 104 13.37 -1.09 -14.08
C MET A 104 13.44 0.15 -13.20
N VAL A 105 12.27 0.66 -12.86
CA VAL A 105 12.04 1.68 -11.83
C VAL A 105 11.36 0.99 -10.65
N VAL A 106 11.88 1.23 -9.44
CA VAL A 106 11.25 0.84 -8.19
C VAL A 106 10.32 1.97 -7.75
N TYR A 107 9.04 1.66 -7.60
CA TYR A 107 8.04 2.59 -7.08
C TYR A 107 7.61 2.18 -5.66
N GLY A 108 7.24 3.17 -4.86
CA GLY A 108 6.68 3.02 -3.54
C GLY A 108 5.36 3.76 -3.41
N ARG A 109 4.43 3.23 -2.63
CA ARG A 109 3.19 3.90 -2.26
C ARG A 109 2.86 3.65 -0.79
N GLY A 110 2.61 4.73 -0.04
CA GLY A 110 2.07 4.62 1.31
C GLY A 110 0.64 4.11 1.23
N LEU A 111 0.33 3.02 1.93
CA LEU A 111 -1.02 2.48 1.97
C LEU A 111 -1.88 3.13 3.04
N GLY A 112 -1.24 3.79 4.02
CA GLY A 112 -1.92 4.32 5.18
C GLY A 112 -2.46 3.16 6.00
N ALA A 113 -1.79 2.80 7.09
CA ALA A 113 -2.45 2.01 8.11
C ALA A 113 -3.71 2.80 8.49
N GLU A 114 -4.89 2.25 8.18
CA GLU A 114 -6.14 2.78 8.70
C GLU A 114 -6.03 2.63 10.20
N HIS A 115 -5.52 3.68 10.86
CA HIS A 115 -5.65 3.83 12.29
C HIS A 115 -7.14 3.74 12.55
N GLY A 116 -7.56 2.73 13.31
CA GLY A 116 -8.91 2.66 13.84
C GLY A 116 -9.22 3.97 14.55
N GLY A 117 -9.92 4.86 13.85
CA GLY A 117 -10.46 6.09 14.39
C GLY A 117 -11.78 5.78 15.04
N ASP A 118 -11.73 5.27 16.27
CA ASP A 118 -12.79 5.48 17.23
C ASP A 118 -12.88 6.99 17.52
N GLY A 119 -14.05 7.61 17.33
CA GLY A 119 -14.17 9.06 17.56
C GLY A 119 -15.32 9.80 16.88
N GLY A 120 -16.48 9.17 16.65
CA GLY A 120 -17.72 9.89 16.40
C GLY A 120 -18.42 10.21 17.72
N ALA A 121 -17.96 11.26 18.41
CA ALA A 121 -18.56 11.76 19.64
C ALA A 121 -20.05 12.07 19.43
N ALA A 122 -20.92 11.22 20.00
CA ALA A 122 -22.32 11.56 20.21
C ALA A 122 -22.38 12.67 21.26
N GLY A 123 -22.90 13.82 20.81
CA GLY A 123 -22.93 15.06 21.55
C GLY A 123 -23.62 14.99 22.91
N THR A 124 -23.09 15.82 23.78
CA THR A 124 -23.66 16.35 25.02
C THR A 124 -25.19 16.39 25.05
N LEU A 125 -25.78 15.69 26.02
CA LEU A 125 -26.99 16.16 26.69
C LEU A 125 -26.68 16.25 28.19
N GLY A 126 -26.34 17.46 28.61
CA GLY A 126 -26.42 17.85 30.02
C GLY A 126 -27.88 17.95 30.43
N GLY A 127 -28.23 17.39 31.59
CA GLY A 127 -29.59 17.41 32.11
C GLY A 127 -29.71 16.90 33.53
N ARG A 128 -29.19 17.70 34.48
CA ARG A 128 -29.64 17.94 35.87
C ARG A 128 -29.90 16.77 36.84
N ASP A 129 -29.23 16.92 37.99
CA ASP A 129 -29.66 16.66 39.38
C ASP A 129 -30.80 15.68 39.65
N ASP A 130 -30.51 14.64 40.46
CA ASP A 130 -31.14 14.53 41.79
C ASP A 130 -30.24 13.71 42.74
N ARG A 131 -29.77 14.37 43.80
CA ARG A 131 -29.21 13.72 44.99
C ARG A 131 -30.35 13.51 45.98
N SER A 132 -30.62 12.27 46.37
CA SER A 132 -30.67 11.89 47.79
C SER A 132 -30.74 10.37 48.02
N PRO A 133 -30.13 9.87 49.11
CA PRO A 133 -29.86 8.45 49.35
C PRO A 133 -31.04 7.76 50.04
N ARG A 134 -31.27 6.48 49.75
CA ARG A 134 -32.07 5.59 50.61
C ARG A 134 -31.12 4.76 51.46
N HIS A 135 -31.20 5.00 52.77
CA HIS A 135 -30.55 4.23 53.81
C HIS A 135 -31.34 2.94 54.06
N GLU A 136 -30.59 1.89 54.36
CA GLU A 136 -30.99 0.51 54.65
C GLU A 136 -31.47 0.36 56.13
N THR A 137 -32.42 -0.57 56.35
CA THR A 137 -32.82 -1.28 57.60
C THR A 137 -33.25 -0.51 58.85
N ASP A 138 -34.50 -0.73 59.31
CA ASP A 138 -34.94 -1.82 60.24
C ASP A 138 -36.42 -2.15 59.96
#